data_AF-A0A814ZA55-F1
#
_entry.id   AF-A0A814ZA55-F1
#
_cell.length_a   1.000
_cell.length_b   1.000
_cell.length_c   1.000
_cell.angle_alpha   90.00
_cell.angle_beta   90.00
_cell.angle_gamma   90.00
#
_symmetry.space_group_name_H-M   'P 1'
#
loop_
_entity.id
_entity.type
_entity.pdbx_description
1 polymer ?
#
loop_
_entity_poly.entity_id
_entity_poly.type
_entity_poly.pdbx_seq_one_letter_code
_entity_poly.pdbx_strand_id
1 'polypeptide(L)'
;MATKFTLNVQRKECILPDELNPFEILNINVNASHIETKYAFKKKICSPDRYQRSMSALAYDMICSQDPTKYIRTGNKFIVNKKDHFFYVTTGNFKSLVEQIRKHKYLLNQRDEFGRTLLYLAARNGFYNICDFLLKSGCNVNEIQKDGSTALHAAAFYGHLLIVELLLEYEANPEIRNNFASYPKDEACTTEIKACIQSKTNDKINVLLNNLIKGELAKNMVVIKHDGMIIGKKILRNSKFFLEYSKSYIAENWMLAWHGTKYNSLQSIMRHGLHAAGTVLSAEHRISTQLGHIALNRKVGEYQNWANAIFVSPSIFYAADVTYSERIFSDHKRWCILVETRVKPNSFSKHHQTLLNQRELLPGEPKDLEYRVAVKENEDFIMRVESDRNIIVTALVFVNLTFLENIDEYYQGKDLFANSEAERALFQ
;
A
#
# COMPACT_ATOMS: atom_id res chain seq x y z
N MET A 1 -21.96 -24.32 -9.03
CA MET A 1 -21.46 -23.56 -10.20
C MET A 1 -21.09 -22.14 -9.77
N ALA A 2 -19.88 -21.96 -9.24
CA ALA A 2 -19.28 -20.63 -9.07
C ALA A 2 -17.80 -20.79 -9.44
N THR A 3 -17.47 -20.27 -10.61
CA THR A 3 -16.21 -20.48 -11.33
C THR A 3 -15.11 -19.69 -10.64
N LYS A 4 -14.17 -20.39 -9.98
CA LYS A 4 -12.90 -19.83 -9.51
C LYS A 4 -12.16 -19.28 -10.73
N PHE A 5 -12.01 -17.96 -10.83
CA PHE A 5 -11.04 -17.31 -11.71
C PHE A 5 -9.63 -17.54 -11.15
N THR A 6 -9.15 -18.76 -11.28
CA THR A 6 -7.71 -19.04 -11.28
C THR A 6 -7.15 -18.41 -12.55
N LEU A 7 -6.53 -17.24 -12.45
CA LEU A 7 -5.65 -16.67 -13.47
C LEU A 7 -4.39 -17.55 -13.55
N ASN A 8 -4.56 -18.76 -14.06
CA ASN A 8 -3.49 -19.62 -14.54
C ASN A 8 -3.09 -19.08 -15.92
N VAL A 9 -2.49 -17.89 -15.95
CA VAL A 9 -1.81 -17.38 -17.15
C VAL A 9 -0.55 -18.22 -17.27
N GLN A 10 -0.66 -19.32 -18.02
CA GLN A 10 0.49 -20.11 -18.44
C GLN A 10 1.54 -19.15 -18.99
N ARG A 11 2.66 -19.05 -18.28
CA ARG A 11 3.81 -18.22 -18.61
C ARG A 11 4.51 -18.78 -19.85
N LYS A 12 3.89 -18.69 -21.03
CA LYS A 12 4.64 -18.85 -22.28
C LYS A 12 5.56 -17.65 -22.39
N GLU A 13 6.86 -17.90 -22.37
CA GLU A 13 7.86 -16.88 -22.66
C GLU A 13 7.60 -16.31 -24.05
N CYS A 14 7.74 -14.99 -24.17
CA CYS A 14 7.60 -14.30 -25.43
C CYS A 14 8.86 -14.57 -26.26
N ILE A 15 8.84 -15.65 -27.06
CA ILE A 15 9.92 -15.96 -28.00
C ILE A 15 9.78 -14.99 -29.16
N LEU A 16 10.62 -13.97 -29.18
CA LEU A 16 10.66 -12.97 -30.25
C LEU A 16 11.46 -13.53 -31.43
N PRO A 17 11.07 -13.21 -32.68
CA PRO A 17 11.82 -13.63 -33.85
C PRO A 17 13.19 -12.92 -33.90
N ASP A 18 14.17 -13.59 -34.50
CA ASP A 18 15.55 -13.10 -34.56
C ASP A 18 15.71 -11.87 -35.45
N GLU A 19 14.84 -11.72 -36.45
CA GLU A 19 14.81 -10.60 -37.39
C GLU A 19 13.41 -9.97 -37.42
N LEU A 20 13.35 -8.64 -37.35
CA LEU A 20 12.11 -7.87 -37.20
C LEU A 20 12.09 -6.68 -38.16
N ASN A 21 10.94 -6.40 -38.78
CA ASN A 21 10.68 -5.12 -39.44
C ASN A 21 9.85 -4.22 -38.49
N PRO A 22 10.48 -3.26 -37.79
CA PRO A 22 9.78 -2.46 -36.78
C PRO A 22 8.73 -1.53 -37.37
N PHE A 23 8.89 -1.11 -38.63
CA PHE A 23 7.95 -0.24 -39.34
C PHE A 23 6.64 -0.96 -39.66
N GLU A 24 6.71 -2.23 -40.07
CA GLU A 24 5.54 -3.09 -40.24
C GLU A 24 4.85 -3.37 -38.90
N ILE A 25 5.63 -3.65 -37.85
CA ILE A 25 5.11 -3.91 -36.50
C ILE A 25 4.35 -2.69 -35.96
N LEU A 26 4.81 -1.47 -36.21
CA LEU A 26 4.11 -0.25 -35.79
C LEU A 26 3.10 0.25 -36.82
N ASN A 27 3.08 -0.31 -38.04
CA ASN A 27 2.26 0.11 -39.18
C ASN A 27 2.51 1.58 -39.56
N ILE A 28 3.77 1.92 -39.81
CA ILE A 28 4.24 3.26 -40.16
C ILE A 28 5.22 3.22 -41.35
N ASN A 29 5.44 4.37 -42.00
CA ASN A 29 6.44 4.49 -43.06
C ASN A 29 7.87 4.47 -42.45
N VAL A 30 8.85 3.99 -43.22
CA VAL A 30 10.28 4.00 -42.86
C VAL A 30 10.79 5.41 -42.53
N ASN A 31 10.23 6.43 -43.20
CA ASN A 31 10.59 7.84 -43.00
C ASN A 31 9.67 8.56 -41.99
N ALA A 32 8.89 7.83 -41.20
CA ALA A 32 7.99 8.42 -40.21
C ALA A 32 8.79 9.26 -39.20
N SER A 33 8.23 10.42 -38.84
CA SER A 33 8.78 11.28 -37.80
C SER A 33 8.75 10.59 -36.43
N HIS A 34 9.54 11.10 -35.50
CA HIS A 34 9.53 10.63 -34.11
C HIS A 34 8.13 10.75 -33.46
N ILE A 35 7.37 11.80 -33.80
CA ILE A 35 6.02 12.03 -33.27
C ILE A 35 5.06 10.96 -33.79
N GLU A 36 5.06 10.68 -35.09
CA GLU A 36 4.23 9.63 -35.70
C GLU A 36 4.57 8.25 -35.12
N THR A 37 5.86 7.97 -34.96
CA THR A 37 6.36 6.72 -34.36
C THR A 37 5.86 6.57 -32.92
N LYS A 38 5.97 7.63 -32.10
CA LYS A 38 5.48 7.65 -30.71
C LYS A 38 3.96 7.45 -30.63
N TYR A 39 3.20 8.06 -31.53
CA TYR A 39 1.75 7.91 -31.59
C TYR A 39 1.34 6.46 -31.96
N ALA A 40 1.98 5.89 -32.98
CA ALA A 40 1.77 4.51 -33.40
C ALA A 40 2.10 3.52 -32.26
N PHE A 41 3.22 3.73 -31.57
CA PHE A 41 3.59 2.96 -30.39
C PHE A 41 2.53 3.05 -29.28
N LYS A 42 2.07 4.26 -28.93
CA LYS A 42 1.04 4.47 -27.90
C LYS A 42 -0.24 3.69 -28.21
N LYS A 43 -0.66 3.64 -29.48
CA LYS A 43 -1.86 2.91 -29.91
C LYS A 43 -1.72 1.39 -29.72
N LYS A 44 -0.52 0.82 -29.93
CA LYS A 44 -0.30 -0.64 -29.88
C LYS A 44 0.11 -1.15 -28.51
N ILE A 45 0.74 -0.33 -27.67
CA ILE A 45 1.24 -0.77 -26.37
C ILE A 45 0.14 -1.10 -25.35
N CYS A 46 -1.10 -0.69 -25.60
CA CYS A 46 -2.26 -1.07 -24.79
C CYS A 46 -2.92 -2.39 -25.24
N SER A 47 -2.34 -3.12 -26.20
CA SER A 47 -2.88 -4.40 -26.63
C SER A 47 -3.04 -5.34 -25.43
N PRO A 48 -4.17 -6.08 -25.29
CA PRO A 48 -4.32 -7.08 -24.23
C PRO A 48 -3.30 -8.22 -24.39
N ASP A 49 -2.85 -8.49 -25.62
CA ASP A 49 -1.88 -9.53 -25.91
C ASP A 49 -0.45 -9.08 -25.54
N ARG A 50 0.17 -9.85 -24.64
CA ARG A 50 1.52 -9.56 -24.14
C ARG A 50 2.58 -9.64 -25.23
N TYR A 51 2.44 -10.55 -26.20
CA TYR A 51 3.39 -10.69 -27.29
C TYR A 51 3.37 -9.45 -28.18
N GLN A 52 2.18 -8.94 -28.52
CA GLN A 52 2.01 -7.70 -29.27
C GLN A 52 2.58 -6.49 -28.55
N ARG A 53 2.40 -6.37 -27.22
CA ARG A 53 3.06 -5.31 -26.42
C ARG A 53 4.58 -5.41 -26.50
N SER A 54 5.12 -6.62 -26.36
CA SER A 54 6.56 -6.88 -26.42
C SER A 54 7.16 -6.53 -27.78
N MET A 55 6.49 -6.95 -28.87
CA MET A 55 6.86 -6.60 -30.24
C MET A 55 6.79 -5.10 -30.49
N SER A 56 5.73 -4.43 -30.04
CA SER A 56 5.56 -2.99 -30.22
C SER A 56 6.60 -2.19 -29.45
N ALA A 57 6.93 -2.61 -28.23
CA ALA A 57 7.97 -1.99 -27.42
C ALA A 57 9.36 -2.16 -28.01
N LEU A 58 9.69 -3.37 -28.50
CA LEU A 58 10.95 -3.63 -29.16
C LEU A 58 11.07 -2.87 -30.49
N ALA A 59 10.00 -2.84 -31.30
CA ALA A 59 9.96 -2.09 -32.55
C ALA A 59 10.17 -0.59 -32.32
N TYR A 60 9.53 -0.04 -31.29
CA TYR A 60 9.73 1.36 -30.90
C TYR A 60 11.18 1.64 -30.46
N ASP A 61 11.77 0.75 -29.66
CA ASP A 61 13.18 0.90 -29.24
C ASP A 61 14.14 0.78 -30.44
N MET A 62 13.91 -0.14 -31.37
CA MET A 62 14.72 -0.29 -32.60
C MET A 62 14.73 0.97 -33.47
N ILE A 63 13.59 1.66 -33.59
CA ILE A 63 13.48 2.87 -34.42
C ILE A 63 14.10 4.08 -33.70
N CYS A 64 13.95 4.18 -32.39
CA CYS A 64 14.36 5.36 -31.63
C CYS A 64 15.79 5.29 -31.09
N SER A 65 16.35 4.10 -30.87
CA SER A 65 17.68 3.89 -30.29
C SER A 65 18.76 4.57 -31.12
N GLN A 66 19.67 5.27 -30.44
CA GLN A 66 20.85 5.87 -31.05
C GLN A 66 22.10 5.03 -30.77
N ASP A 67 22.03 4.07 -29.84
CA ASP A 67 23.09 3.12 -29.56
C ASP A 67 23.27 2.11 -30.72
N PRO A 68 24.39 2.19 -31.48
CA PRO A 68 24.64 1.31 -32.61
C PRO A 68 24.97 -0.13 -32.18
N THR A 69 25.22 -0.36 -30.89
CA THR A 69 25.58 -1.69 -30.37
C THR A 69 24.36 -2.57 -30.10
N LYS A 70 23.17 -1.98 -29.97
CA LYS A 70 21.95 -2.73 -29.65
C LYS A 70 21.40 -3.55 -30.81
N TYR A 71 21.45 -3.00 -32.01
CA TYR A 71 20.76 -3.55 -33.18
C TYR A 71 21.64 -3.53 -34.43
N ILE A 72 21.59 -4.61 -35.21
CA ILE A 72 22.16 -4.67 -36.56
C ILE A 72 21.04 -4.43 -37.55
N ARG A 73 21.19 -3.43 -38.43
CA ARG A 73 20.18 -3.05 -39.43
C ARG A 73 20.57 -3.56 -40.82
N THR A 74 19.67 -4.29 -41.46
CA THR A 74 19.79 -4.77 -42.84
C THR A 74 18.57 -4.29 -43.63
N GLY A 75 18.73 -3.16 -44.34
CA GLY A 75 17.61 -2.49 -45.01
C GLY A 75 16.57 -1.97 -44.02
N ASN A 76 15.34 -2.49 -44.08
CA ASN A 76 14.25 -2.16 -43.16
C ASN A 76 14.13 -3.13 -41.98
N LYS A 77 14.98 -4.16 -41.94
CA LYS A 77 14.95 -5.19 -40.91
C LYS A 77 16.06 -4.97 -39.88
N PHE A 78 15.80 -5.38 -38.65
CA PHE A 78 16.66 -5.23 -37.51
C PHE A 78 16.83 -6.56 -36.78
N ILE A 79 18.06 -6.84 -36.36
CA ILE A 79 18.44 -8.00 -35.56
C ILE A 79 18.95 -7.49 -34.21
N VAL A 80 18.51 -8.13 -33.13
CA VAL A 80 18.97 -7.80 -31.77
C VAL A 80 20.39 -8.29 -31.58
N ASN A 81 21.34 -7.37 -31.42
CA ASN A 81 22.75 -7.67 -31.20
C ASN A 81 23.08 -7.80 -29.70
N LYS A 82 22.47 -6.97 -28.86
CA LYS A 82 22.72 -6.95 -27.41
C LYS A 82 21.44 -7.28 -26.62
N LYS A 83 21.47 -8.39 -25.87
CA LYS A 83 20.37 -8.82 -24.98
C LYS A 83 20.73 -8.57 -23.51
N ASP A 84 20.64 -7.31 -23.09
CA ASP A 84 20.88 -6.90 -21.70
C ASP A 84 19.55 -6.73 -20.91
N HIS A 85 19.67 -6.30 -19.65
CA HIS A 85 18.52 -6.02 -18.78
C HIS A 85 17.54 -4.99 -19.37
N PHE A 86 18.00 -4.03 -20.18
CA PHE A 86 17.12 -3.10 -20.89
C PHE A 86 16.37 -3.76 -22.05
N PHE A 87 17.01 -4.69 -22.75
CA PHE A 87 16.31 -5.54 -23.70
C PHE A 87 15.23 -6.39 -23.01
N TYR A 88 15.55 -7.03 -21.88
CA TYR A 88 14.60 -7.90 -21.20
C TYR A 88 13.42 -7.16 -20.55
N VAL A 89 13.64 -5.96 -19.98
CA VAL A 89 12.54 -5.11 -19.47
C VAL A 89 11.66 -4.61 -20.63
N THR A 90 12.27 -4.25 -21.76
CA THR A 90 11.55 -3.72 -22.94
C THR A 90 10.68 -4.78 -23.60
N THR A 91 11.15 -6.01 -23.64
CA THR A 91 10.46 -7.17 -24.25
C THR A 91 9.57 -7.92 -23.27
N GLY A 92 9.54 -7.52 -22.00
CA GLY A 92 8.74 -8.19 -20.99
C GLY A 92 9.28 -9.58 -20.62
N ASN A 93 10.54 -9.91 -20.91
CA ASN A 93 11.15 -11.20 -20.59
C ASN A 93 11.49 -11.26 -19.09
N PHE A 94 10.50 -11.65 -18.29
CA PHE A 94 10.58 -11.66 -16.84
C PHE A 94 11.68 -12.58 -16.30
N LYS A 95 11.80 -13.82 -16.81
CA LYS A 95 12.72 -14.81 -16.27
C LYS A 95 14.17 -14.37 -16.41
N SER A 96 14.54 -13.92 -17.62
CA SER A 96 15.91 -13.47 -17.91
C SER A 96 16.27 -12.20 -17.14
N LEU A 97 15.32 -11.27 -17.02
CA LEU A 97 15.51 -10.03 -16.24
C LEU A 97 15.77 -10.33 -14.76
N VAL A 98 14.94 -11.19 -14.16
CA VAL A 98 15.08 -11.60 -12.75
C VAL A 98 16.42 -12.28 -12.50
N GLU A 99 16.84 -13.18 -13.40
CA GLU A 99 18.13 -13.86 -13.29
C GLU A 99 19.31 -12.86 -13.31
N GLN A 100 19.30 -11.89 -14.23
CA GLN A 100 20.36 -10.88 -14.31
C GLN A 100 20.39 -9.99 -13.07
N ILE A 101 19.23 -9.50 -12.61
CA ILE A 101 19.16 -8.63 -11.42
C ILE A 101 19.60 -9.36 -10.15
N ARG A 102 19.26 -10.65 -10.00
CA ARG A 102 19.72 -11.46 -8.86
C ARG A 102 21.23 -11.64 -8.83
N LYS A 103 21.86 -11.82 -10.00
CA LYS A 103 23.32 -11.90 -10.10
C LYS A 103 23.99 -10.54 -9.90
N HIS A 104 23.34 -9.47 -10.34
CA HIS A 104 23.91 -8.12 -10.39
C HIS A 104 22.91 -7.08 -9.90
N LYS A 105 22.76 -6.94 -8.57
CA LYS A 105 21.82 -6.00 -7.93
C LYS A 105 21.99 -4.55 -8.39
N TYR A 106 23.21 -4.14 -8.74
CA TYR A 106 23.51 -2.77 -9.20
C TYR A 106 22.78 -2.38 -10.49
N LEU A 107 22.28 -3.36 -11.28
CA LEU A 107 21.51 -3.10 -12.50
C LEU A 107 20.20 -2.33 -12.24
N LEU A 108 19.66 -2.40 -11.02
CA LEU A 108 18.44 -1.68 -10.64
C LEU A 108 18.60 -0.16 -10.72
N ASN A 109 19.83 0.34 -10.57
CA ASN A 109 20.15 1.76 -10.54
C ASN A 109 20.62 2.30 -11.91
N GLN A 110 20.73 1.42 -12.91
CA GLN A 110 21.16 1.85 -14.24
C GLN A 110 20.03 2.56 -14.99
N ARG A 111 20.44 3.42 -15.92
CA ARG A 111 19.55 4.15 -16.81
C ARG A 111 19.91 3.86 -18.25
N ASP A 112 18.91 3.81 -19.11
CA ASP A 112 19.14 3.61 -20.53
C ASP A 112 19.70 4.90 -21.19
N GLU A 113 19.95 4.86 -22.51
CA GLU A 113 20.47 6.01 -23.27
C GLU A 113 19.59 7.27 -23.16
N PHE A 114 18.29 7.09 -22.92
CA PHE A 114 17.32 8.18 -22.69
C PHE A 114 17.19 8.57 -21.21
N GLY A 115 18.02 8.02 -20.34
CA GLY A 115 18.02 8.26 -18.90
C GLY A 115 16.83 7.66 -18.16
N ARG A 116 16.20 6.61 -18.71
CA ARG A 116 15.01 5.96 -18.14
C ARG A 116 15.42 4.77 -17.28
N THR A 117 14.76 4.60 -16.14
CA THR A 117 14.95 3.44 -15.25
C THR A 117 14.20 2.20 -15.76
N LEU A 118 14.53 1.03 -15.22
CA LEU A 118 13.81 -0.21 -15.50
C LEU A 118 12.33 -0.11 -15.13
N LEU A 119 12.01 0.48 -13.97
CA LEU A 119 10.64 0.63 -13.52
C LEU A 119 9.83 1.51 -14.48
N TYR A 120 10.42 2.61 -14.97
CA TYR A 120 9.78 3.47 -15.95
C TYR A 120 9.46 2.72 -17.26
N LEU A 121 10.43 1.95 -17.79
CA LEU A 121 10.24 1.17 -19.02
C LEU A 121 9.18 0.08 -18.87
N ALA A 122 9.19 -0.64 -17.74
CA ALA A 122 8.19 -1.67 -17.45
C ALA A 122 6.79 -1.07 -17.32
N ALA A 123 6.66 0.09 -16.66
CA ALA A 123 5.41 0.79 -16.48
C ALA A 123 4.86 1.34 -17.82
N ARG A 124 5.72 1.93 -18.65
CA ARG A 124 5.39 2.37 -20.02
C ARG A 124 4.84 1.23 -20.88
N ASN A 125 5.48 0.06 -20.79
CA ASN A 125 5.21 -1.06 -21.69
C ASN A 125 4.10 -2.00 -21.19
N GLY A 126 3.53 -1.76 -20.00
CA GLY A 126 2.41 -2.56 -19.51
C GLY A 126 2.82 -3.93 -18.96
N PHE A 127 4.00 -4.03 -18.33
CA PHE A 127 4.50 -5.28 -17.73
C PHE A 127 4.38 -5.25 -16.20
N TYR A 128 3.16 -5.50 -15.71
CA TYR A 128 2.83 -5.50 -14.29
C TYR A 128 3.77 -6.38 -13.45
N ASN A 129 4.00 -7.63 -13.87
CA ASN A 129 4.84 -8.58 -13.14
C ASN A 129 6.30 -8.12 -13.00
N ILE A 130 6.81 -7.37 -13.97
CA ILE A 130 8.14 -6.77 -13.90
C ILE A 130 8.12 -5.56 -12.95
N CYS A 131 7.09 -4.71 -13.00
CA CYS A 131 6.94 -3.59 -12.07
C CYS A 131 6.92 -4.08 -10.62
N ASP A 132 6.09 -5.08 -10.31
CA ASP A 132 5.98 -5.66 -8.96
C ASP A 132 7.33 -6.23 -8.48
N PHE A 133 8.04 -6.97 -9.34
CA PHE A 133 9.36 -7.49 -9.00
C PHE A 133 10.40 -6.38 -8.75
N LEU A 134 10.42 -5.34 -9.57
CA LEU A 134 11.36 -4.22 -9.43
C LEU A 134 11.10 -3.44 -8.14
N LEU A 135 9.83 -3.18 -7.81
CA LEU A 135 9.43 -2.51 -6.57
C LEU A 135 9.83 -3.34 -5.34
N LYS A 136 9.53 -4.66 -5.33
CA LYS A 136 9.98 -5.59 -4.29
C LYS A 136 11.50 -5.73 -4.19
N SER A 137 12.22 -5.42 -5.25
CA SER A 137 13.70 -5.44 -5.27
C SER A 137 14.32 -4.14 -4.76
N GLY A 138 13.51 -3.16 -4.32
CA GLY A 138 13.97 -1.90 -3.74
C GLY A 138 14.18 -0.76 -4.74
N CYS A 139 13.60 -0.83 -5.95
CA CYS A 139 13.60 0.32 -6.85
C CYS A 139 12.82 1.49 -6.21
N ASN A 140 13.41 2.68 -6.23
CA ASN A 140 12.68 3.89 -5.84
C ASN A 140 11.55 4.20 -6.85
N VAL A 141 10.31 4.11 -6.37
CA VAL A 141 9.08 4.31 -7.16
C VAL A 141 8.98 5.74 -7.74
N ASN A 142 9.62 6.70 -7.08
CA ASN A 142 9.56 8.14 -7.38
C ASN A 142 10.78 8.65 -8.16
N GLU A 143 11.63 7.76 -8.69
CA GLU A 143 12.74 8.17 -9.56
C GLU A 143 12.26 9.02 -10.73
N ILE A 144 12.92 10.16 -10.94
CA ILE A 144 12.65 11.09 -12.03
C ILE A 144 13.52 10.77 -13.25
N GLN A 145 12.95 10.94 -14.44
CA GLN A 145 13.60 10.71 -15.73
C GLN A 145 14.16 12.04 -16.27
N LYS A 146 14.91 12.00 -17.39
CA LYS A 146 15.47 13.22 -18.01
C LYS A 146 14.41 14.27 -18.35
N ASP A 147 13.18 13.87 -18.66
CA ASP A 147 12.04 14.74 -18.96
C ASP A 147 11.22 15.12 -17.70
N GLY A 148 11.70 14.77 -16.51
CA GLY A 148 11.00 14.98 -15.24
C GLY A 148 9.87 13.98 -14.97
N SER A 149 9.58 13.06 -15.89
CA SER A 149 8.51 12.08 -15.73
C SER A 149 8.90 10.97 -14.74
N THR A 150 7.91 10.40 -14.04
CA THR A 150 8.05 9.23 -13.15
C THR A 150 7.42 7.99 -13.77
N ALA A 151 7.60 6.80 -13.18
CA ALA A 151 6.91 5.60 -13.62
C ALA A 151 5.38 5.75 -13.61
N LEU A 152 4.84 6.55 -12.66
CA LEU A 152 3.40 6.84 -12.57
C LEU A 152 2.92 7.69 -13.75
N HIS A 153 3.71 8.66 -14.22
CA HIS A 153 3.42 9.40 -15.46
C HIS A 153 3.34 8.46 -16.65
N ALA A 154 4.30 7.54 -16.80
CA ALA A 154 4.30 6.58 -17.90
C ALA A 154 3.08 5.66 -17.85
N ALA A 155 2.79 5.04 -16.70
CA ALA A 155 1.64 4.16 -16.57
C ALA A 155 0.32 4.89 -16.87
N ALA A 156 0.18 6.14 -16.42
CA ALA A 156 -0.99 6.96 -16.66
C ALA A 156 -1.14 7.35 -18.14
N PHE A 157 -0.06 7.82 -18.77
CA PHE A 157 -0.05 8.26 -20.17
C PHE A 157 -0.30 7.13 -21.17
N TYR A 158 0.25 5.94 -20.88
CA TYR A 158 0.12 4.77 -21.73
C TYR A 158 -1.06 3.86 -21.34
N GLY A 159 -1.89 4.25 -20.37
CA GLY A 159 -3.18 3.60 -20.13
C GLY A 159 -3.14 2.29 -19.31
N HIS A 160 -2.10 2.07 -18.51
CA HIS A 160 -1.91 0.82 -17.74
C HIS A 160 -2.47 0.94 -16.33
N LEU A 161 -3.80 0.87 -16.17
CA LEU A 161 -4.50 1.06 -14.88
C LEU A 161 -3.95 0.18 -13.75
N LEU A 162 -3.77 -1.13 -13.98
CA LEU A 162 -3.26 -2.04 -12.94
C LEU A 162 -1.85 -1.66 -12.45
N ILE A 163 -1.04 -1.05 -13.32
CA ILE A 163 0.29 -0.56 -12.94
C ILE A 163 0.17 0.78 -12.20
N VAL A 164 -0.77 1.64 -12.57
CA VAL A 164 -1.08 2.86 -11.79
C VAL A 164 -1.47 2.49 -10.37
N GLU A 165 -2.36 1.52 -10.19
CA GLU A 165 -2.76 1.01 -8.88
C GLU A 165 -1.56 0.46 -8.11
N LEU A 166 -0.77 -0.42 -8.72
CA LEU A 166 0.44 -0.97 -8.12
C LEU A 166 1.43 0.12 -7.68
N LEU A 167 1.72 1.10 -8.55
CA LEU A 167 2.67 2.17 -8.22
C LEU A 167 2.15 3.01 -7.05
N LEU A 168 0.84 3.32 -7.02
CA LEU A 168 0.22 4.02 -5.90
C LEU A 168 0.24 3.17 -4.62
N GLU A 169 0.07 1.86 -4.71
CA GLU A 169 0.23 0.93 -3.57
C GLU A 169 1.65 0.97 -2.98
N TYR A 170 2.66 1.15 -3.81
CA TYR A 170 4.05 1.38 -3.39
C TYR A 170 4.36 2.86 -3.11
N GLU A 171 3.36 3.68 -2.83
CA GLU A 171 3.50 5.10 -2.41
C GLU A 171 4.17 6.00 -3.47
N ALA A 172 3.88 5.74 -4.75
CA ALA A 172 4.19 6.70 -5.81
C ALA A 172 3.54 8.05 -5.53
N ASN A 173 4.30 9.13 -5.63
CA ASN A 173 3.85 10.50 -5.42
C ASN A 173 3.19 11.03 -6.71
N PRO A 174 1.86 11.23 -6.72
CA PRO A 174 1.12 11.76 -7.87
C PRO A 174 1.19 13.28 -8.01
N GLU A 175 1.91 14.00 -7.13
CA GLU A 175 2.10 15.46 -7.20
C GLU A 175 3.50 15.85 -7.71
N ILE A 176 4.30 14.89 -8.17
CA ILE A 176 5.52 15.20 -8.92
C ILE A 176 5.11 15.74 -10.30
N ARG A 177 5.66 16.88 -10.70
CA ARG A 177 5.47 17.46 -12.04
C ARG A 177 6.62 17.09 -12.95
N ASN A 178 6.32 16.73 -14.19
CA ASN A 178 7.34 16.61 -15.23
C ASN A 178 7.80 17.98 -15.76
N ASN A 179 8.77 18.00 -16.67
CA ASN A 179 9.30 19.24 -17.25
C ASN A 179 8.29 19.99 -18.14
N PHE A 180 7.17 19.35 -18.49
CA PHE A 180 6.02 19.97 -19.17
C PHE A 180 5.02 20.56 -18.19
N ALA A 181 5.33 20.55 -16.90
CA ALA A 181 4.51 21.06 -15.83
C ALA A 181 3.20 20.26 -15.63
N SER A 182 3.11 19.05 -16.17
CA SER A 182 1.99 18.10 -16.00
C SER A 182 2.19 17.21 -14.77
N TYR A 183 1.10 16.92 -14.06
CA TYR A 183 1.05 15.82 -13.08
C TYR A 183 0.64 14.50 -13.77
N PRO A 184 0.85 13.32 -13.16
CA PRO A 184 0.38 12.04 -13.71
C PRO A 184 -1.12 12.01 -14.02
N LYS A 185 -1.95 12.69 -13.22
CA LYS A 185 -3.40 12.80 -13.43
C LYS A 185 -3.78 13.62 -14.68
N ASP A 186 -2.91 14.52 -15.13
CA ASP A 186 -3.12 15.34 -16.32
C ASP A 186 -2.75 14.56 -17.59
N GLU A 187 -1.76 13.67 -17.49
CA GLU A 187 -1.34 12.77 -18.57
C GLU A 187 -2.24 11.53 -18.70
N ALA A 188 -3.16 11.30 -17.76
CA ALA A 188 -3.99 10.10 -17.70
C ALA A 188 -4.78 9.86 -18.99
N CYS A 189 -4.56 8.69 -19.61
CA CYS A 189 -5.20 8.33 -20.88
C CYS A 189 -6.73 8.11 -20.75
N THR A 190 -7.22 7.76 -19.57
CA THR A 190 -8.63 7.48 -19.30
C THR A 190 -9.12 8.20 -18.06
N THR A 191 -10.44 8.45 -17.99
CA THR A 191 -11.09 9.03 -16.80
C THR A 191 -10.95 8.15 -15.57
N GLU A 192 -10.96 6.84 -15.74
CA GLU A 192 -10.76 5.86 -14.67
C GLU A 192 -9.36 5.97 -14.05
N ILE A 193 -8.31 6.06 -14.88
CA ILE A 193 -6.93 6.27 -14.38
C ILE A 193 -6.83 7.61 -13.66
N LYS A 194 -7.42 8.67 -14.22
CA LYS A 194 -7.44 9.98 -13.59
C LYS A 194 -8.11 9.94 -12.22
N ALA A 195 -9.27 9.30 -12.11
CA ALA A 195 -10.00 9.12 -10.86
C ALA A 195 -9.22 8.26 -9.85
N CYS A 196 -8.56 7.20 -10.30
CA CYS A 196 -7.70 6.36 -9.47
C CYS A 196 -6.59 7.19 -8.81
N ILE A 197 -5.86 7.98 -9.61
CA ILE A 197 -4.79 8.86 -9.10
C ILE A 197 -5.35 9.91 -8.13
N GLN A 198 -6.45 10.59 -8.50
CA GLN A 198 -7.09 11.61 -7.67
C GLN A 198 -7.61 11.06 -6.33
N SER A 199 -8.10 9.82 -6.30
CA SER A 199 -8.58 9.20 -5.06
C SER A 199 -7.49 9.09 -3.99
N LYS A 200 -6.22 8.99 -4.43
CA LYS A 200 -5.03 8.84 -3.59
C LYS A 200 -4.32 10.18 -3.31
N THR A 201 -4.78 11.28 -3.91
CA THR A 201 -4.31 12.64 -3.61
C THR A 201 -5.06 13.28 -2.44
N ASN A 202 -6.22 12.75 -2.08
CA ASN A 202 -7.02 13.29 -0.99
C ASN A 202 -6.34 13.06 0.36
N ASP A 203 -6.01 14.15 1.06
CA ASP A 203 -5.50 14.09 2.44
C ASP A 203 -6.65 13.87 3.44
N LYS A 204 -7.17 12.66 3.44
CA LYS A 204 -8.27 12.21 4.30
C LYS A 204 -8.03 12.52 5.78
N ILE A 205 -6.81 12.34 6.27
CA ILE A 205 -6.45 12.56 7.67
C ILE A 205 -6.58 14.04 8.04
N ASN A 206 -6.06 14.95 7.23
CA ASN A 206 -6.21 16.40 7.50
C ASN A 206 -7.66 16.88 7.32
N VAL A 207 -8.39 16.33 6.35
CA VAL A 207 -9.84 16.60 6.21
C VAL A 207 -10.60 16.14 7.47
N LEU A 208 -10.32 14.94 7.98
CA LEU A 208 -10.88 14.44 9.22
C LEU A 208 -10.51 15.36 10.40
N LEU A 209 -9.23 15.73 10.54
CA LEU A 209 -8.77 16.62 11.60
C LEU A 209 -9.55 17.94 11.62
N ASN A 210 -9.70 18.59 10.47
CA ASN A 210 -10.45 19.85 10.35
C ASN A 210 -11.91 19.68 10.78
N ASN A 211 -12.56 18.58 10.37
CA ASN A 211 -13.93 18.27 10.78
C ASN A 211 -14.04 18.01 12.29
N LEU A 212 -13.07 17.30 12.88
CA LEU A 212 -13.04 17.03 14.32
C LEU A 212 -12.78 18.29 15.14
N ILE A 213 -11.88 19.17 14.70
CA ILE A 213 -11.63 20.47 15.37
C ILE A 213 -12.86 21.35 15.29
N LYS A 214 -13.53 21.45 14.12
CA LYS A 214 -14.77 22.22 13.96
C LYS A 214 -15.89 21.73 14.89
N GLY A 215 -15.93 20.42 15.16
CA GLY A 215 -16.87 19.83 16.12
C GLY A 215 -16.39 19.82 17.58
N GLU A 216 -15.29 20.50 17.91
CA GLU A 216 -14.60 20.50 19.21
C GLU A 216 -14.14 19.11 19.69
N LEU A 217 -14.16 18.08 18.84
CA LEU A 217 -13.85 16.69 19.23
C LEU A 217 -12.35 16.42 19.37
N ALA A 218 -11.52 17.17 18.64
CA ALA A 218 -10.06 17.06 18.67
C ALA A 218 -9.41 18.39 19.04
N LYS A 219 -8.23 18.33 19.67
CA LYS A 219 -7.42 19.52 20.00
C LYS A 219 -6.49 19.90 18.86
N ASN A 220 -5.65 18.96 18.47
CA ASN A 220 -4.60 19.11 17.46
C ASN A 220 -4.12 17.72 17.00
N MET A 221 -3.19 17.71 16.06
CA MET A 221 -2.50 16.51 15.59
C MET A 221 -1.01 16.61 15.90
N VAL A 222 -0.45 15.54 16.44
CA VAL A 222 0.98 15.35 16.65
C VAL A 222 1.51 14.46 15.53
N VAL A 223 2.54 14.92 14.83
CA VAL A 223 3.21 14.14 13.78
C VAL A 223 4.39 13.42 14.41
N ILE A 224 4.48 12.12 14.19
CA ILE A 224 5.52 11.24 14.74
C ILE A 224 6.50 10.92 13.61
N LYS A 225 7.78 11.18 13.87
CA LYS A 225 8.85 11.04 12.88
C LYS A 225 9.94 10.11 13.39
N HIS A 226 10.56 9.38 12.49
CA HIS A 226 11.76 8.58 12.73
C HIS A 226 12.71 8.80 11.55
N ASP A 227 13.97 9.15 11.82
CA ASP A 227 14.97 9.52 10.81
C ASP A 227 14.46 10.54 9.76
N GLY A 228 13.69 11.52 10.23
CA GLY A 228 13.07 12.55 9.38
C GLY A 228 11.83 12.09 8.60
N MET A 229 11.55 10.80 8.53
CA MET A 229 10.36 10.24 7.89
C MET A 229 9.15 10.27 8.82
N ILE A 230 7.98 10.66 8.31
CA ILE A 230 6.73 10.60 9.07
C ILE A 230 6.24 9.15 9.13
N ILE A 231 6.31 8.57 10.33
CA ILE A 231 5.87 7.19 10.61
C ILE A 231 4.49 7.12 11.27
N GLY A 232 4.02 8.23 11.84
CA GLY A 232 2.71 8.27 12.49
C GLY A 232 2.09 9.67 12.51
N LYS A 233 0.76 9.72 12.58
CA LYS A 233 -0.03 10.93 12.82
C LYS A 233 -1.03 10.64 13.94
N LYS A 234 -0.98 11.38 15.05
CA LYS A 234 -1.80 11.18 16.25
C LYS A 234 -2.73 12.38 16.47
N ILE A 235 -4.04 12.17 16.31
CA ILE A 235 -5.06 13.20 16.57
C ILE A 235 -5.52 13.09 18.02
N LEU A 236 -5.26 14.12 18.82
CA LEU A 236 -5.57 14.13 20.25
C LEU A 236 -7.04 14.45 20.50
N ARG A 237 -7.71 13.60 21.28
CA ARG A 237 -9.11 13.81 21.68
C ARG A 237 -9.24 14.97 22.65
N ASN A 238 -10.30 15.74 22.50
CA ASN A 238 -10.60 16.82 23.43
C ASN A 238 -11.03 16.26 24.79
N SER A 239 -10.37 16.72 25.86
CA SER A 239 -10.58 16.27 27.23
C SER A 239 -11.97 16.62 27.79
N LYS A 240 -12.71 17.54 27.16
CA LYS A 240 -14.12 17.81 27.48
C LYS A 240 -15.00 16.58 27.30
N PHE A 241 -14.65 15.70 26.36
CA PHE A 241 -15.38 14.46 26.05
C PHE A 241 -14.88 13.26 26.86
N PHE A 242 -13.93 13.45 27.77
CA PHE A 242 -13.67 12.46 28.81
C PHE A 242 -14.82 12.51 29.80
N LEU A 243 -15.36 11.34 30.12
CA LEU A 243 -16.42 11.17 31.11
C LEU A 243 -16.02 11.86 32.43
N GLU A 244 -16.97 12.43 33.14
CA GLU A 244 -16.68 13.29 34.30
C GLU A 244 -15.91 12.54 35.40
N TYR A 245 -16.22 11.25 35.58
CA TYR A 245 -15.50 10.33 36.46
C TYR A 245 -14.16 9.87 35.92
N SER A 246 -13.82 10.09 34.65
CA SER A 246 -12.51 9.74 34.10
C SER A 246 -11.50 10.89 34.16
N LYS A 247 -11.96 12.14 34.37
CA LYS A 247 -11.07 13.31 34.55
C LYS A 247 -10.24 13.24 35.84
N SER A 248 -10.75 12.63 36.90
CA SER A 248 -10.03 12.45 38.18
C SER A 248 -9.11 11.22 38.21
N TYR A 249 -9.18 10.34 37.20
CA TYR A 249 -8.57 9.00 37.20
C TYR A 249 -7.61 8.72 36.05
N ILE A 250 -7.21 9.70 35.23
CA ILE A 250 -5.98 9.57 34.43
C ILE A 250 -4.79 9.66 35.40
N ALA A 251 -4.76 8.72 36.35
CA ALA A 251 -3.63 8.46 37.20
C ALA A 251 -2.55 7.84 36.32
N GLU A 252 -1.29 8.08 36.69
CA GLU A 252 -0.08 7.61 36.00
C GLU A 252 0.00 6.08 35.82
N ASN A 253 -0.97 5.33 36.37
CA ASN A 253 -0.99 3.87 36.42
C ASN A 253 -1.95 3.21 35.41
N TRP A 254 -2.65 3.95 34.54
CA TRP A 254 -3.50 3.32 33.50
C TRP A 254 -2.68 2.80 32.33
N MET A 255 -2.94 1.54 31.95
CA MET A 255 -2.20 0.85 30.89
C MET A 255 -2.57 1.41 29.51
N LEU A 256 -1.56 1.56 28.66
CA LEU A 256 -1.75 1.90 27.26
C LEU A 256 -2.19 0.65 26.48
N ALA A 257 -3.16 0.82 25.58
CA ALA A 257 -3.60 -0.25 24.68
C ALA A 257 -4.19 0.33 23.38
N TRP A 258 -4.24 -0.48 22.34
CA TRP A 258 -4.68 -0.10 21.00
C TRP A 258 -5.88 -0.91 20.52
N HIS A 259 -6.70 -0.30 19.69
CA HIS A 259 -7.82 -0.93 19.00
C HIS A 259 -7.80 -0.60 17.51
N GLY A 260 -7.80 -1.63 16.66
CA GLY A 260 -7.99 -1.47 15.21
C GLY A 260 -9.42 -1.06 14.90
N THR A 261 -9.61 -0.15 13.94
CA THR A 261 -10.96 0.35 13.61
C THR A 261 -11.12 0.74 12.14
N LYS A 262 -12.32 1.17 11.79
CA LYS A 262 -12.72 1.64 10.46
C LYS A 262 -12.79 3.16 10.40
N TYR A 263 -12.47 3.75 9.25
CA TYR A 263 -12.43 5.18 9.03
C TYR A 263 -13.76 5.86 9.33
N ASN A 264 -14.87 5.25 8.91
CA ASN A 264 -16.21 5.80 9.11
C ASN A 264 -16.65 5.83 10.59
N SER A 265 -15.97 5.09 11.47
CA SER A 265 -16.29 5.04 12.90
C SER A 265 -15.58 6.14 13.71
N LEU A 266 -14.57 6.81 13.14
CA LEU A 266 -13.64 7.68 13.87
C LEU A 266 -14.29 8.86 14.56
N GLN A 267 -15.22 9.56 13.89
CA GLN A 267 -15.92 10.70 14.49
C GLN A 267 -16.80 10.28 15.67
N SER A 268 -17.47 9.13 15.56
CA SER A 268 -18.29 8.57 16.63
C SER A 268 -17.43 8.19 17.83
N ILE A 269 -16.31 7.50 17.58
CA ILE A 269 -15.34 7.10 18.63
C ILE A 269 -14.76 8.32 19.36
N MET A 270 -14.44 9.40 18.64
CA MET A 270 -13.95 10.64 19.27
C MET A 270 -15.02 11.36 20.09
N ARG A 271 -16.29 11.23 19.74
CA ARG A 271 -17.39 11.83 20.49
C ARG A 271 -17.74 11.01 21.72
N HIS A 272 -17.92 9.71 21.56
CA HIS A 272 -18.54 8.84 22.56
C HIS A 272 -17.53 7.92 23.26
N GLY A 273 -16.41 7.61 22.64
CA GLY A 273 -15.46 6.59 23.08
C GLY A 273 -15.73 5.25 22.41
N LEU A 274 -15.11 4.19 22.94
CA LEU A 274 -15.44 2.82 22.57
C LEU A 274 -16.56 2.33 23.48
N HIS A 275 -17.58 1.71 22.88
CA HIS A 275 -18.70 1.13 23.62
C HIS A 275 -18.86 -0.33 23.27
N ALA A 276 -19.24 -1.11 24.26
CA ALA A 276 -19.64 -2.50 24.07
C ALA A 276 -20.89 -2.59 23.18
N ALA A 277 -20.99 -3.67 22.42
CA ALA A 277 -22.24 -3.99 21.72
C ALA A 277 -23.39 -4.14 22.73
N GLY A 278 -24.58 -3.64 22.37
CA GLY A 278 -25.74 -3.60 23.25
C GLY A 278 -25.85 -2.37 24.15
N THR A 279 -24.84 -1.48 24.19
CA THR A 279 -24.88 -0.22 24.95
C THR A 279 -26.00 0.68 24.44
N VAL A 280 -26.75 1.28 25.38
CA VAL A 280 -27.82 2.23 25.11
C VAL A 280 -27.26 3.65 25.28
N LEU A 281 -27.12 4.39 24.18
CA LEU A 281 -26.59 5.76 24.18
C LEU A 281 -27.70 6.81 24.41
N SER A 282 -28.93 6.50 24.04
CA SER A 282 -30.14 7.28 24.32
C SER A 282 -31.38 6.39 24.27
N ALA A 283 -32.56 6.89 24.70
CA ALA A 283 -33.81 6.13 24.73
C ALA A 283 -34.17 5.45 23.38
N GLU A 284 -33.67 5.99 22.26
CA GLU A 284 -33.94 5.51 20.90
C GLU A 284 -32.72 4.87 20.22
N HIS A 285 -31.53 4.92 20.84
CA HIS A 285 -30.29 4.48 20.21
C HIS A 285 -29.55 3.43 21.02
N ARG A 286 -29.69 2.17 20.59
CA ARG A 286 -28.93 1.02 21.10
C ARG A 286 -27.95 0.53 20.05
N ILE A 287 -26.70 0.32 20.42
CA ILE A 287 -25.70 -0.30 19.55
C ILE A 287 -26.13 -1.76 19.31
N SER A 288 -26.65 -2.05 18.12
CA SER A 288 -27.11 -3.40 17.79
C SER A 288 -25.92 -4.31 17.48
N THR A 289 -25.98 -5.53 18.01
CA THR A 289 -25.09 -6.61 17.59
C THR A 289 -25.51 -7.07 16.19
N GLN A 290 -24.58 -7.15 15.23
CA GLN A 290 -24.86 -7.79 13.94
C GLN A 290 -25.25 -9.26 14.13
N LEU A 291 -26.10 -9.79 13.24
CA LEU A 291 -26.54 -11.20 13.24
C LEU A 291 -25.31 -12.11 13.20
N GLY A 292 -25.09 -12.89 14.27
CA GLY A 292 -23.89 -13.70 14.50
C GLY A 292 -23.07 -13.30 15.74
N HIS A 293 -23.26 -12.09 16.27
CA HIS A 293 -22.64 -11.61 17.51
C HIS A 293 -23.64 -11.74 18.66
N ILE A 294 -23.83 -12.94 19.21
CA ILE A 294 -24.82 -13.15 20.29
C ILE A 294 -24.11 -13.25 21.65
N ALA A 295 -24.68 -12.51 22.61
CA ALA A 295 -24.49 -12.47 24.06
C ALA A 295 -23.59 -13.53 24.71
N LEU A 296 -22.86 -13.08 25.74
CA LEU A 296 -22.12 -13.89 26.70
C LEU A 296 -22.81 -15.25 26.96
N ASN A 297 -22.05 -16.33 26.76
CA ASN A 297 -22.39 -17.73 27.08
C ASN A 297 -23.25 -18.55 26.09
N ARG A 298 -23.24 -18.26 24.79
CA ARG A 298 -23.66 -19.25 23.77
C ARG A 298 -22.50 -19.79 22.94
N LYS A 299 -22.60 -21.05 22.52
CA LYS A 299 -21.67 -21.76 21.63
C LYS A 299 -22.36 -21.90 20.26
N VAL A 300 -21.70 -21.52 19.17
CA VAL A 300 -22.19 -21.75 17.80
C VAL A 300 -21.10 -22.47 17.02
N GLY A 301 -21.23 -23.79 16.86
CA GLY A 301 -20.17 -24.65 16.30
C GLY A 301 -19.02 -24.91 17.29
N GLU A 302 -17.79 -24.99 16.78
CA GLU A 302 -16.57 -25.17 17.60
C GLU A 302 -16.00 -23.84 18.14
N TYR A 303 -16.51 -22.70 17.67
CA TYR A 303 -16.04 -21.37 18.08
C TYR A 303 -16.86 -20.82 19.26
N GLN A 304 -16.19 -20.21 20.23
CA GLN A 304 -16.84 -19.40 21.27
C GLN A 304 -17.16 -17.99 20.73
N ASN A 305 -18.39 -17.54 20.97
CA ASN A 305 -18.99 -16.30 20.44
C ASN A 305 -18.24 -15.00 20.79
N TRP A 306 -18.39 -13.99 19.93
CA TRP A 306 -17.87 -12.61 20.11
C TRP A 306 -18.83 -11.82 21.02
N ALA A 307 -18.32 -11.24 22.11
CA ALA A 307 -19.13 -10.74 23.24
C ALA A 307 -19.47 -9.24 23.21
N ASN A 308 -20.35 -8.81 24.13
CA ASN A 308 -20.68 -7.41 24.52
C ASN A 308 -19.47 -6.67 25.13
N ALA A 309 -18.30 -6.70 24.50
CA ALA A 309 -17.08 -6.16 25.10
C ALA A 309 -16.18 -5.48 24.08
N ILE A 310 -15.29 -4.64 24.60
CA ILE A 310 -14.35 -3.86 23.81
C ILE A 310 -13.02 -4.61 23.79
N PHE A 311 -12.53 -4.91 22.59
CA PHE A 311 -11.24 -5.57 22.39
C PHE A 311 -10.15 -4.53 22.24
N VAL A 312 -9.09 -4.68 23.01
CA VAL A 312 -7.88 -3.86 22.93
C VAL A 312 -6.67 -4.75 23.04
N SER A 313 -5.54 -4.29 22.52
CA SER A 313 -4.27 -5.01 22.59
C SER A 313 -3.23 -4.13 23.27
N PRO A 314 -2.44 -4.66 24.21
CA PRO A 314 -1.25 -3.99 24.72
C PRO A 314 -0.08 -4.04 23.72
N SER A 315 -0.28 -4.64 22.54
CA SER A 315 0.65 -4.63 21.40
C SER A 315 0.00 -3.95 20.19
N ILE A 316 0.67 -2.94 19.64
CA ILE A 316 0.17 -2.19 18.50
C ILE A 316 0.08 -3.05 17.23
N PHE A 317 0.99 -4.01 17.06
CA PHE A 317 1.05 -4.90 15.89
C PHE A 317 -0.21 -5.73 15.74
N TYR A 318 -0.71 -6.24 16.87
CA TYR A 318 -1.96 -6.99 16.87
C TYR A 318 -3.14 -6.12 16.45
N ALA A 319 -3.25 -4.92 17.02
CA ALA A 319 -4.32 -3.98 16.66
C ALA A 319 -4.21 -3.50 15.20
N ALA A 320 -2.98 -3.46 14.67
CA ALA A 320 -2.66 -3.08 13.30
C ALA A 320 -2.96 -4.17 12.27
N ASP A 321 -3.22 -5.42 12.66
CA ASP A 321 -3.55 -6.48 11.70
C ASP A 321 -4.73 -6.07 10.79
N VAL A 322 -4.67 -6.49 9.51
CA VAL A 322 -5.69 -6.15 8.51
C VAL A 322 -7.09 -6.65 8.87
N THR A 323 -7.18 -7.67 9.73
CA THR A 323 -8.43 -8.20 10.27
C THR A 323 -9.13 -7.19 11.17
N TYR A 324 -8.38 -6.35 11.89
CA TYR A 324 -8.90 -5.42 12.88
C TYR A 324 -8.88 -3.96 12.44
N SER A 325 -7.93 -3.57 11.59
CA SER A 325 -7.71 -2.18 11.21
C SER A 325 -7.86 -1.94 9.72
N GLU A 326 -8.69 -0.96 9.35
CA GLU A 326 -8.83 -0.52 7.97
C GLU A 326 -7.56 0.19 7.47
N ARG A 327 -7.23 -0.03 6.19
CA ARG A 327 -6.16 0.68 5.48
C ARG A 327 -6.77 1.83 4.69
N ILE A 328 -6.20 3.02 4.84
CA ILE A 328 -6.59 4.19 4.05
C ILE A 328 -5.39 4.77 3.32
N PHE A 329 -5.69 5.52 2.27
CA PHE A 329 -4.73 6.40 1.63
C PHE A 329 -4.98 7.84 2.06
N SER A 330 -3.91 8.54 2.40
CA SER A 330 -3.92 9.96 2.75
C SER A 330 -2.55 10.53 2.45
N ASP A 331 -2.48 11.69 1.78
CA ASP A 331 -1.20 12.35 1.52
C ASP A 331 -0.21 11.41 0.78
N HIS A 332 -0.74 10.68 -0.21
CA HIS A 332 -0.05 9.70 -1.06
C HIS A 332 0.59 8.50 -0.33
N LYS A 333 0.30 8.36 0.96
CA LYS A 333 0.81 7.28 1.81
C LYS A 333 -0.30 6.37 2.28
N ARG A 334 0.06 5.12 2.59
CA ARG A 334 -0.83 4.14 3.20
C ARG A 334 -0.76 4.27 4.70
N TRP A 335 -1.93 4.30 5.33
CA TRP A 335 -2.06 4.42 6.78
C TRP A 335 -2.93 3.30 7.33
N CYS A 336 -2.48 2.70 8.42
CA CYS A 336 -3.24 1.84 9.31
C CYS A 336 -3.97 2.71 10.35
N ILE A 337 -5.25 2.42 10.60
CA ILE A 337 -6.09 3.20 11.53
C ILE A 337 -6.18 2.49 12.88
N LEU A 338 -5.75 3.19 13.93
CA LEU A 338 -5.78 2.71 15.30
C LEU A 338 -6.42 3.74 16.23
N VAL A 339 -6.93 3.23 17.35
CA VAL A 339 -7.42 4.03 18.46
C VAL A 339 -6.49 3.79 19.63
N GLU A 340 -5.92 4.86 20.16
CA GLU A 340 -5.15 4.82 21.40
C GLU A 340 -6.10 4.91 22.58
N THR A 341 -5.90 4.00 23.54
CA THR A 341 -6.75 3.89 24.71
C THR A 341 -5.91 3.78 25.97
N ARG A 342 -6.41 4.38 27.05
CA ARG A 342 -5.94 4.11 28.42
C ARG A 342 -6.95 3.19 29.07
N VAL A 343 -6.48 2.14 29.71
CA VAL A 343 -7.34 1.14 30.34
C VAL A 343 -6.97 0.97 31.80
N LYS A 344 -7.99 0.90 32.65
CA LYS A 344 -7.83 0.77 34.09
C LYS A 344 -7.17 -0.58 34.44
N PRO A 345 -6.16 -0.60 35.34
CA PRO A 345 -5.56 -1.84 35.80
C PRO A 345 -6.59 -2.84 36.33
N ASN A 346 -6.32 -4.13 36.19
CA ASN A 346 -7.18 -5.24 36.64
C ASN A 346 -8.60 -5.28 36.03
N SER A 347 -8.89 -4.43 35.04
CA SER A 347 -10.20 -4.41 34.36
C SER A 347 -10.24 -5.28 33.10
N PHE A 348 -9.13 -5.96 32.82
CA PHE A 348 -8.95 -6.77 31.64
C PHE A 348 -9.20 -8.24 31.94
N SER A 349 -9.90 -8.92 31.05
CA SER A 349 -9.80 -10.35 30.91
C SER A 349 -8.82 -10.67 29.78
N LYS A 350 -7.84 -11.54 30.07
CA LYS A 350 -6.92 -12.08 29.06
C LYS A 350 -7.65 -13.17 28.29
N HIS A 351 -7.63 -13.08 26.97
CA HIS A 351 -8.11 -14.14 26.10
C HIS A 351 -7.02 -14.56 25.14
N HIS A 352 -6.85 -15.88 24.98
CA HIS A 352 -6.03 -16.42 23.90
C HIS A 352 -6.56 -15.93 22.55
N GLN A 353 -5.65 -15.53 21.67
CA GLN A 353 -6.01 -15.06 20.34
C GLN A 353 -6.81 -16.13 19.59
N THR A 354 -7.96 -15.73 19.04
CA THR A 354 -8.73 -16.57 18.11
C THR A 354 -8.15 -16.61 16.71
N LEU A 355 -7.22 -15.69 16.38
CA LEU A 355 -6.50 -15.65 15.10
C LEU A 355 -5.54 -16.84 14.87
N LEU A 356 -5.16 -17.56 15.93
CA LEU A 356 -4.26 -18.71 15.84
C LEU A 356 -4.98 -20.05 15.61
N ASN A 357 -6.32 -20.09 15.68
CA ASN A 357 -7.03 -21.24 15.10
C ASN A 357 -6.97 -21.10 13.58
N GLN A 358 -6.06 -21.87 13.00
CA GLN A 358 -5.77 -21.96 11.57
C GLN A 358 -7.05 -21.87 10.73
N ARG A 359 -7.28 -20.72 10.09
CA ARG A 359 -8.08 -20.74 8.86
C ARG A 359 -7.22 -21.39 7.77
N GLU A 360 -7.84 -22.16 6.90
CA GLU A 360 -7.17 -22.60 5.69
C GLU A 360 -6.66 -21.36 4.94
N LEU A 361 -5.35 -21.35 4.66
CA LEU A 361 -4.69 -20.27 3.94
C LEU A 361 -5.38 -20.09 2.58
N LEU A 362 -5.73 -18.84 2.25
CA LEU A 362 -6.26 -18.54 0.92
C LEU A 362 -5.17 -18.82 -0.12
N PRO A 363 -5.55 -19.20 -1.36
CA PRO A 363 -4.57 -19.45 -2.41
C PRO A 363 -3.68 -18.22 -2.63
N GLY A 364 -2.39 -18.32 -2.26
CA GLY A 364 -1.40 -17.25 -2.38
C GLY A 364 -0.93 -16.63 -1.06
N GLU A 365 -1.50 -17.00 0.09
CA GLU A 365 -0.98 -16.58 1.39
C GLU A 365 0.35 -17.29 1.71
N PRO A 366 1.38 -16.58 2.24
CA PRO A 366 2.65 -17.18 2.62
C PRO A 366 2.44 -18.27 3.67
N LYS A 367 3.05 -19.44 3.44
CA LYS A 367 2.95 -20.59 4.34
C LYS A 367 3.88 -20.49 5.56
N ASP A 368 4.92 -19.66 5.46
CA ASP A 368 5.98 -19.58 6.44
C ASP A 368 5.74 -18.43 7.45
N LEU A 369 5.98 -18.71 8.75
CA LEU A 369 5.68 -17.83 9.90
C LEU A 369 6.38 -16.46 9.85
N GLU A 370 7.42 -16.33 9.02
CA GLU A 370 8.35 -15.21 8.89
C GLU A 370 7.77 -13.95 8.20
N TYR A 371 6.50 -13.96 7.79
CA TYR A 371 5.75 -12.78 7.34
C TYR A 371 4.76 -12.23 8.38
N ARG A 372 4.87 -12.71 9.62
CA ARG A 372 4.20 -12.15 10.80
C ARG A 372 5.30 -11.55 11.67
N VAL A 373 5.16 -10.29 12.07
CA VAL A 373 6.06 -9.72 13.09
C VAL A 373 6.03 -10.66 14.28
N ALA A 374 7.17 -11.27 14.61
CA ALA A 374 7.27 -12.21 15.71
C ALA A 374 6.97 -11.46 17.02
N VAL A 375 5.78 -11.67 17.57
CA VAL A 375 5.47 -11.25 18.94
C VAL A 375 6.31 -12.17 19.83
N LYS A 376 7.21 -11.60 20.63
CA LYS A 376 8.01 -12.37 21.60
C LYS A 376 7.06 -13.20 22.46
N GLU A 377 7.41 -14.48 22.70
CA GLU A 377 6.59 -15.59 23.26
C GLU A 377 5.84 -15.33 24.59
N ASN A 378 5.87 -14.12 25.16
CA ASN A 378 5.30 -13.83 26.47
C ASN A 378 4.00 -12.98 26.44
N GLU A 379 3.50 -12.51 25.29
CA GLU A 379 2.32 -11.61 25.23
C GLU A 379 1.27 -11.93 24.13
N ASP A 380 0.92 -13.21 23.94
CA ASP A 380 -0.06 -13.68 22.94
C ASP A 380 -1.54 -13.57 23.37
N PHE A 381 -1.96 -12.45 23.97
CA PHE A 381 -3.34 -12.28 24.45
C PHE A 381 -4.01 -11.01 23.92
N ILE A 382 -5.28 -11.14 23.49
CA ILE A 382 -6.15 -9.97 23.32
C ILE A 382 -6.70 -9.64 24.69
N MET A 383 -6.65 -8.36 25.04
CA MET A 383 -7.26 -7.86 26.24
C MET A 383 -8.69 -7.43 25.97
N ARG A 384 -9.61 -7.92 26.79
CA ARG A 384 -11.02 -7.55 26.69
C ARG A 384 -11.41 -6.71 27.90
N VAL A 385 -12.16 -5.64 27.64
CA VAL A 385 -12.76 -4.81 28.67
C VAL A 385 -14.28 -4.90 28.55
N GLU A 386 -14.93 -5.31 29.63
CA GLU A 386 -16.39 -5.51 29.64
C GLU A 386 -17.19 -4.23 29.91
N SER A 387 -16.54 -3.23 30.49
CA SER A 387 -17.14 -1.93 30.80
C SER A 387 -16.41 -0.80 30.10
N ASP A 388 -17.15 0.01 29.34
CA ASP A 388 -16.68 1.25 28.75
C ASP A 388 -16.18 2.27 29.79
N ARG A 389 -16.59 2.14 31.06
CA ARG A 389 -16.07 2.96 32.18
C ARG A 389 -14.61 2.71 32.52
N ASN A 390 -14.08 1.55 32.14
CA ASN A 390 -12.71 1.15 32.43
C ASN A 390 -11.75 1.46 31.28
N ILE A 391 -12.22 2.12 30.22
CA ILE A 391 -11.43 2.46 29.04
C ILE A 391 -11.68 3.90 28.62
N ILE A 392 -10.61 4.60 28.28
CA ILE A 392 -10.66 5.98 27.81
C ILE A 392 -9.95 6.02 26.47
N VAL A 393 -10.69 6.40 25.42
CA VAL A 393 -10.07 6.77 24.14
C VAL A 393 -9.35 8.10 24.32
N THR A 394 -8.04 8.13 24.08
CA THR A 394 -7.19 9.33 24.21
C THR A 394 -6.88 9.97 22.86
N ALA A 395 -6.72 9.16 21.82
CA ALA A 395 -6.36 9.65 20.50
C ALA A 395 -6.75 8.69 19.37
N LEU A 396 -6.81 9.22 18.16
CA LEU A 396 -6.74 8.42 16.93
C LEU A 396 -5.29 8.40 16.47
N VAL A 397 -4.79 7.23 16.07
CA VAL A 397 -3.41 7.04 15.61
C VAL A 397 -3.45 6.46 14.21
N PHE A 398 -2.80 7.14 13.27
CA PHE A 398 -2.57 6.67 11.91
C PHE A 398 -1.10 6.28 11.81
N VAL A 399 -0.82 5.00 11.57
CA VAL A 399 0.55 4.51 11.43
C VAL A 399 0.85 4.27 9.96
N ASN A 400 1.99 4.76 9.48
CA ASN A 400 2.42 4.56 8.11
C ASN A 400 2.64 3.07 7.86
N LEU A 401 2.02 2.54 6.82
CA LEU A 401 2.05 1.11 6.53
C LEU A 401 3.43 0.65 6.04
N THR A 402 4.14 1.47 5.27
CA THR A 402 5.53 1.17 4.86
C THR A 402 6.45 1.03 6.05
N PHE A 403 6.22 1.81 7.12
CA PHE A 403 6.94 1.66 8.38
C PHE A 403 6.59 0.35 9.08
N LEU A 404 5.30 0.01 9.19
CA LEU A 404 4.85 -1.24 9.82
C LEU A 404 5.35 -2.48 9.07
N GLU A 405 5.34 -2.46 7.74
CA GLU A 405 5.73 -3.60 6.88
C GLU A 405 7.24 -3.86 6.87
N ASN A 406 8.07 -2.85 7.16
CA ASN A 406 9.53 -2.98 7.16
C ASN A 406 10.13 -2.78 8.55
N ILE A 407 9.34 -3.01 9.61
CA ILE A 407 9.75 -2.66 10.97
C ILE A 407 11.05 -3.34 11.41
N ASP A 408 11.31 -4.56 10.95
CA ASP A 408 12.55 -5.29 11.26
C ASP A 408 13.79 -4.58 10.72
N GLU A 409 13.68 -3.93 9.55
CA GLU A 409 14.75 -3.11 8.96
C GLU A 409 15.00 -1.81 9.76
N TYR A 410 13.94 -1.27 10.38
CA TYR A 410 14.03 -0.11 11.28
C TYR A 410 14.54 -0.49 12.69
N TYR A 411 14.18 -1.68 13.18
CA TYR A 411 14.51 -2.14 14.54
C TYR A 411 15.98 -2.59 14.64
N GLN A 412 16.55 -3.22 13.61
CA GLN A 412 17.96 -3.68 13.54
C GLN A 412 18.51 -4.38 14.80
N GLY A 413 17.64 -4.96 15.64
CA GLY A 413 18.02 -5.56 16.93
C GLY A 413 18.54 -4.57 17.98
N LYS A 414 18.35 -3.25 17.81
CA LYS A 414 18.63 -2.26 18.85
C LYS A 414 17.39 -1.99 19.67
N ASP A 415 17.54 -1.97 20.98
CA ASP A 415 16.53 -1.45 21.89
C ASP A 415 16.29 0.03 21.51
N LEU A 416 15.17 0.31 20.85
CA LEU A 416 14.72 1.66 20.56
C LEU A 416 14.31 2.30 21.89
N PHE A 417 15.29 2.79 22.64
CA PHE A 417 15.06 3.81 23.66
C PHE A 417 14.62 5.07 22.92
N ALA A 418 13.35 5.08 22.57
CA ALA A 418 12.61 6.20 22.05
C ALA A 418 12.85 7.45 22.92
N ASN A 419 13.12 8.56 22.24
CA ASN A 419 13.41 9.86 22.85
C ASN A 419 12.14 10.55 23.36
N SER A 420 10.95 10.07 22.96
CA SER A 420 9.65 10.57 23.45
C SER A 420 8.69 9.44 23.85
N GLU A 421 7.77 9.75 24.77
CA GLU A 421 6.69 8.82 25.20
C GLU A 421 5.80 8.38 24.03
N ALA A 422 5.65 9.24 23.01
CA ALA A 422 4.89 8.93 21.79
C ALA A 422 5.61 7.93 20.87
N GLU A 423 6.93 7.95 20.84
CA GLU A 423 7.73 6.92 20.16
C GLU A 423 7.72 5.61 20.96
N ARG A 424 7.85 5.67 22.30
CA ARG A 424 7.73 4.46 23.16
C ARG A 424 6.38 3.77 22.98
N ALA A 425 5.29 4.54 22.84
CA ALA A 425 3.94 4.05 22.56
C ALA A 425 3.75 3.44 21.15
N LEU A 426 4.71 3.58 20.22
CA LEU A 426 4.66 2.90 18.92
C LEU A 426 5.57 1.68 18.87
N PHE A 427 6.58 1.62 19.74
CA PHE A 427 7.64 0.61 19.74
C PHE A 427 7.55 -0.40 20.90
N GLN A 428 6.86 -0.08 21.99
CA GLN A 428 6.37 -1.03 23.02
C GLN A 428 5.02 -1.57 22.58
#